data_AF-A0A553NIW7-F1
#
_entry.id   AF-A0A553NIW7-F1
#
_cell.length_a   1.000
_cell.length_b   1.000
_cell.length_c   1.000
_cell.angle_alpha   90.00
_cell.angle_beta   90.00
_cell.angle_gamma   90.00
#
_symmetry.space_group_name_H-M   'P 1'
#
loop_
_entity.id
_entity.type
_entity.pdbx_description
1 polymer ?
#
loop_
_entity_poly.entity_id
_entity_poly.type
_entity_poly.pdbx_seq_one_letter_code
_entity_poly.pdbx_strand_id
1 'polypeptide(L)'
;MENYNRLERPVLNDSSPIVVELGLTLLQIIDVDEKNQVLITNAWLQLGWTDIYLSWNPDHYPGVQNLRFPSNQIWTPDILLYNRREVSGVKLLFPLSSPNTPIISVSLQQKEHV
;
A
#
# COMPACT_ATOMS: atom_id res chain seq x y z
N MET A 1 15.67 -9.68 8.45
CA MET A 1 14.64 -8.88 9.14
C MET A 1 14.95 -8.63 10.61
N GLU A 2 16.00 -9.18 11.23
CA GLU A 2 16.21 -9.07 12.68
C GLU A 2 16.27 -7.62 13.22
N ASN A 3 16.66 -6.65 12.39
CA ASN A 3 16.75 -5.23 12.78
C ASN A 3 15.75 -4.33 12.05
N TYR A 4 14.72 -4.89 11.40
CA TYR A 4 13.69 -4.09 10.73
C TYR A 4 12.54 -3.81 11.68
N ASN A 5 12.29 -2.53 11.98
CA ASN A 5 11.15 -2.12 12.80
C ASN A 5 9.97 -1.66 11.92
N ARG A 6 8.97 -2.53 11.76
CA ARG A 6 7.75 -2.21 10.97
C ARG A 6 6.91 -1.07 11.52
N LEU A 7 7.13 -0.64 12.77
CA LEU A 7 6.38 0.44 13.40
C LEU A 7 7.00 1.82 13.10
N GLU A 8 8.20 1.85 12.56
CA GLU A 8 8.91 3.08 12.21
C GLU A 8 8.79 3.35 10.71
N ARG A 9 8.65 4.64 10.34
CA ARG A 9 8.62 5.04 8.93
C ARG A 9 9.99 4.77 8.30
N PRO A 10 10.05 4.21 7.07
CA PRO A 10 11.33 3.91 6.43
C PRO A 10 11.96 5.17 5.82
N VAL A 11 12.44 6.07 6.68
CA VAL A 11 13.11 7.33 6.31
C VAL A 11 14.43 7.49 7.08
N LEU A 12 15.49 7.98 6.43
CA LEU A 12 16.77 8.24 7.10
C LEU A 12 16.70 9.43 8.05
N ASN A 13 15.90 10.43 7.70
CA ASN A 13 15.72 11.66 8.45
C ASN A 13 14.24 11.79 8.81
N ASP A 14 13.94 11.86 10.10
CA ASP A 14 12.56 11.95 10.61
C ASP A 14 11.83 13.20 10.13
N SER A 15 12.58 14.26 9.80
CA SER A 15 12.04 15.50 9.25
C SER A 15 11.57 15.34 7.80
N SER A 16 11.99 14.27 7.12
CA SER A 16 11.62 14.01 5.74
C SER A 16 10.27 13.30 5.64
N PRO A 17 9.43 13.66 4.65
CA PRO A 17 8.20 12.95 4.38
C PRO A 17 8.49 11.62 3.69
N ILE A 18 7.55 10.68 3.82
CA ILE A 18 7.46 9.53 2.92
C ILE A 18 6.41 9.84 1.86
N VAL A 19 6.77 9.69 0.59
CA VAL A 19 5.83 9.84 -0.51
C VAL A 19 5.09 8.52 -0.68
N VAL A 20 3.77 8.56 -0.52
CA VAL A 20 2.88 7.41 -0.76
C VAL A 20 2.09 7.70 -2.03
N GLU A 21 2.30 6.86 -3.03
CA GLU A 21 1.53 6.85 -4.26
C GLU A 21 0.24 6.10 -4.04
N LEU A 22 -0.88 6.73 -4.39
CA LEU A 22 -2.21 6.15 -4.27
C LEU A 22 -2.80 5.98 -5.66
N GLY A 23 -3.10 4.73 -6.01
CA GLY A 23 -3.90 4.36 -7.16
C GLY A 23 -5.28 3.89 -6.72
N LEU A 24 -6.33 4.38 -7.36
CA LEU A 24 -7.68 3.87 -7.18
C LEU A 24 -8.23 3.42 -8.53
N THR A 25 -8.60 2.15 -8.63
CA THR A 25 -9.28 1.61 -9.81
C THR A 25 -10.71 1.28 -9.45
N LEU A 26 -11.66 2.05 -9.98
CA LEU A 26 -13.08 1.74 -9.87
C LEU A 26 -13.37 0.46 -10.66
N LEU A 27 -13.88 -0.58 -9.99
CA LEU A 27 -14.29 -1.80 -10.66
C LEU A 27 -15.76 -1.76 -11.05
N GLN A 28 -16.61 -1.39 -10.09
CA GLN A 28 -18.06 -1.47 -10.25
C GLN A 28 -18.76 -0.47 -9.33
N ILE A 29 -19.80 0.17 -9.86
CA ILE A 29 -20.81 0.89 -9.06
C ILE A 29 -21.90 -0.10 -8.68
N ILE A 30 -22.12 -0.27 -7.37
CA ILE A 30 -23.15 -1.17 -6.82
C ILE A 30 -24.48 -0.43 -6.71
N ASP A 31 -24.45 0.77 -6.14
CA ASP A 31 -25.65 1.59 -5.91
C ASP A 31 -25.31 3.07 -5.80
N VAL A 32 -26.29 3.92 -6.10
CA VAL A 32 -26.21 5.39 -6.01
C VAL A 32 -27.47 5.94 -5.36
N ASP A 33 -27.31 6.58 -4.21
CA ASP A 33 -28.36 7.39 -3.58
C ASP A 33 -28.04 8.87 -3.83
N GLU A 34 -28.58 9.41 -4.93
CA GLU A 34 -28.32 10.78 -5.35
C GLU A 34 -28.84 11.81 -4.34
N LYS A 35 -30.01 11.55 -3.75
CA LYS A 35 -30.64 12.44 -2.77
C LYS A 35 -29.77 12.58 -1.53
N ASN A 36 -29.17 11.49 -1.07
CA ASN A 36 -28.33 11.47 0.11
C ASN A 36 -26.82 11.55 -0.20
N GLN A 37 -26.44 11.69 -1.48
CA GLN A 37 -25.06 11.75 -1.97
C GLN A 37 -24.20 10.56 -1.53
N VAL A 38 -24.74 9.34 -1.66
CA VAL A 38 -24.02 8.10 -1.32
C VAL A 38 -23.71 7.30 -2.59
N LEU A 39 -22.46 6.86 -2.71
CA LEU A 39 -22.01 5.93 -3.74
C LEU A 39 -21.51 4.66 -3.05
N ILE A 40 -22.07 3.51 -3.42
CA ILE A 40 -21.59 2.19 -3.00
C ILE A 40 -20.85 1.56 -4.18
N THR A 41 -19.59 1.20 -3.99
CA THR A 41 -18.69 0.81 -5.08
C THR A 41 -17.69 -0.26 -4.65
N ASN A 42 -17.33 -1.14 -5.59
CA ASN A 42 -16.15 -1.98 -5.52
C ASN A 42 -14.99 -1.24 -6.22
N ALA A 43 -13.88 -1.05 -5.51
CA ALA A 43 -12.68 -0.45 -6.04
C ALA A 43 -11.42 -1.17 -5.55
N TRP A 44 -10.37 -1.14 -6.36
CA TRP A 44 -9.03 -1.56 -5.95
C TRP A 44 -8.25 -0.34 -5.48
N LEU A 45 -7.69 -0.45 -4.28
CA LEU A 45 -6.74 0.51 -3.75
C LEU A 45 -5.33 -0.05 -3.92
N GLN A 46 -4.49 0.68 -4.63
CA GLN A 46 -3.07 0.39 -4.82
C GLN A 46 -2.26 1.44 -4.07
N LEU A 47 -1.27 0.99 -3.31
CA LEU A 47 -0.37 1.85 -2.55
C LEU A 47 1.06 1.54 -2.96
N GLY A 48 1.82 2.59 -3.27
CA GLY A 48 3.24 2.51 -3.59
C GLY A 48 4.06 3.38 -2.64
N TRP A 49 5.15 2.86 -2.10
CA TRP A 49 6.14 3.63 -1.37
C TRP A 49 7.51 2.96 -1.50
N THR A 50 8.57 3.70 -1.20
CA THR A 50 9.94 3.17 -1.17
C THR A 50 10.35 2.93 0.28
N ASP A 51 10.79 1.71 0.58
CA ASP A 51 11.39 1.35 1.87
C ASP A 51 12.91 1.21 1.71
N ILE A 52 13.65 2.19 2.25
CA ILE A 52 15.10 2.25 2.16
C ILE A 52 15.80 1.12 2.93
N TYR A 53 15.16 0.57 3.96
CA TYR A 53 15.75 -0.46 4.82
C TYR A 53 15.59 -1.86 4.22
N LEU A 54 14.72 -1.99 3.21
CA LEU A 54 14.52 -3.21 2.43
C LEU A 54 15.26 -3.20 1.09
N SER A 55 16.23 -2.28 0.92
CA SER A 55 17.11 -2.24 -0.26
C SER A 55 18.27 -3.22 -0.11
N TRP A 56 18.67 -3.89 -1.19
CA TRP A 56 19.82 -4.80 -1.23
C TRP A 56 20.73 -4.52 -2.42
N ASN A 57 21.99 -4.96 -2.34
CA ASN A 57 22.89 -4.97 -3.49
C ASN A 57 22.51 -6.17 -4.40
N PRO A 58 22.09 -5.95 -5.67
CA PRO A 58 21.76 -7.03 -6.59
C PRO A 58 22.90 -8.00 -6.87
N ASP A 59 24.16 -7.55 -6.78
CA ASP A 59 25.34 -8.40 -7.02
C ASP A 59 25.47 -9.53 -6.00
N HIS A 60 24.96 -9.32 -4.78
CA HIS A 60 24.95 -10.34 -3.72
C HIS A 60 23.81 -11.35 -3.90
N TYR A 61 22.79 -11.02 -4.70
CA TYR A 61 21.60 -11.83 -4.90
C TYR A 61 21.23 -11.87 -6.40
N PRO A 62 22.10 -12.44 -7.26
CA PRO A 62 21.90 -12.42 -8.70
C PRO A 62 20.60 -13.13 -9.10
N GLY A 63 19.83 -12.48 -9.98
CA GLY A 63 18.53 -12.98 -10.46
C GLY A 63 17.34 -12.64 -9.54
N VAL A 64 17.57 -12.11 -8.34
CA VAL A 64 16.49 -11.67 -7.44
C VAL A 64 16.15 -10.21 -7.74
N GLN A 65 15.04 -9.99 -8.45
CA GLN A 65 14.54 -8.65 -8.78
C GLN A 65 13.37 -8.22 -7.90
N ASN A 66 12.58 -9.18 -7.41
CA ASN A 66 11.36 -8.92 -6.66
C ASN A 66 11.28 -9.84 -5.44
N LEU A 67 10.84 -9.28 -4.32
CA LEU A 67 10.52 -10.01 -3.10
C LEU A 67 9.09 -9.70 -2.70
N ARG A 68 8.39 -10.70 -2.16
CA ARG A 68 7.03 -10.54 -1.66
C ARG A 68 7.01 -10.76 -0.16
N PHE A 69 6.54 -9.76 0.56
CA PHE A 69 6.33 -9.81 2.00
C PHE A 69 4.84 -9.72 2.33
N PRO A 70 4.37 -10.47 3.33
CA PRO A 70 3.12 -10.17 4.01
C PRO A 70 3.13 -8.73 4.56
N SER A 71 2.01 -8.01 4.44
CA SER A 71 1.91 -6.62 4.92
C SER A 71 2.15 -6.47 6.42
N ASN A 72 1.89 -7.51 7.22
CA ASN A 72 2.14 -7.47 8.66
C ASN A 72 3.63 -7.50 9.04
N GLN A 73 4.54 -7.74 8.10
CA GLN A 73 5.99 -7.77 8.33
C GLN A 73 6.71 -6.48 7.94
N ILE A 74 6.05 -5.59 7.20
CA ILE A 74 6.63 -4.34 6.71
C ILE A 74 5.83 -3.14 7.22
N TRP A 75 6.48 -1.98 7.31
CA TRP A 75 5.77 -0.73 7.53
C TRP A 75 4.75 -0.52 6.41
N THR A 76 3.52 -0.17 6.78
CA THR A 76 2.42 0.08 5.86
C THR A 76 1.74 1.37 6.29
N PRO A 77 1.46 2.33 5.39
CA PRO A 77 0.80 3.57 5.76
C PRO A 77 -0.64 3.32 6.23
N ASP A 78 -1.05 4.03 7.29
CA ASP A 78 -2.44 4.07 7.72
C ASP A 78 -3.25 5.02 6.82
N ILE A 79 -4.29 4.49 6.18
CA ILE A 79 -5.13 5.26 5.26
C ILE A 79 -6.58 5.22 5.72
N LEU A 80 -7.20 6.40 5.79
CA LEU A 80 -8.58 6.59 6.18
C LEU A 80 -9.35 7.31 5.08
N LEU A 81 -10.52 6.77 4.73
CA LEU A 81 -11.49 7.49 3.92
C LEU A 81 -12.24 8.50 4.80
N TYR A 82 -11.94 9.80 4.63
CA TYR A 82 -12.50 10.88 5.45
C TYR A 82 -14.03 11.00 5.31
N ASN A 83 -14.53 11.03 4.08
CA ASN A 83 -15.95 11.15 3.80
C ASN A 83 -16.61 9.77 3.67
N ARG A 84 -16.36 8.90 4.66
CA ARG A 84 -17.01 7.59 4.72
C ARG A 84 -18.40 7.74 5.37
N ARG A 85 -19.42 7.16 4.74
CA ARG A 85 -20.65 6.81 5.45
C ARG A 85 -20.60 5.36 5.88
N GLU A 86 -20.80 5.12 7.18
CA GLU A 86 -20.97 3.78 7.70
C GLU A 86 -22.35 3.28 7.29
N VAL A 87 -22.39 2.51 6.22
CA VAL A 87 -23.58 1.77 5.81
C VAL A 87 -23.38 0.34 6.30
N SER A 88 -24.34 -0.19 7.05
CA SER A 88 -24.34 -1.56 7.56
C SER A 88 -24.08 -2.55 6.40
N GLY A 89 -22.86 -3.09 6.29
CA GLY A 89 -22.44 -3.97 5.20
C GLY A 89 -21.31 -3.46 4.30
N VAL A 90 -20.93 -2.17 4.37
CA VAL A 90 -19.72 -1.65 3.71
C VAL A 90 -18.51 -1.96 4.57
N LYS A 91 -17.88 -3.11 4.30
CA LYS A 91 -16.59 -3.46 4.88
C LYS A 91 -15.51 -2.94 3.94
N LEU A 92 -14.68 -1.99 4.40
CA LEU A 92 -13.36 -1.81 3.82
C LEU A 92 -12.61 -3.12 4.10
N LEU A 93 -12.70 -4.05 3.15
CA LEU A 93 -11.90 -5.26 3.18
C LEU A 93 -10.47 -4.83 2.91
N PHE A 94 -9.78 -4.34 3.93
CA PHE A 94 -8.33 -4.46 4.01
C PHE A 94 -8.08 -5.96 4.20
N PRO A 95 -7.57 -6.67 3.19
CA PRO A 95 -7.35 -8.10 3.33
C PRO A 95 -6.10 -8.30 4.19
N LEU A 96 -6.25 -8.25 5.51
CA LEU A 96 -5.15 -8.58 6.43
C LEU A 96 -4.85 -10.09 6.50
N SER A 97 -5.49 -10.94 5.68
CA SER A 97 -5.25 -12.40 5.76
C SER A 97 -5.73 -13.25 4.56
N SER A 98 -5.99 -12.69 3.37
CA SER A 98 -6.33 -13.53 2.19
C SER A 98 -5.09 -13.85 1.35
N PRO A 99 -4.82 -15.12 0.99
CA PRO A 99 -3.70 -15.52 0.13
C PRO A 99 -3.77 -14.98 -1.31
N ASN A 100 -4.92 -14.41 -1.72
CA ASN A 100 -5.12 -13.71 -3.00
C ASN A 100 -5.30 -12.19 -2.81
N THR A 101 -4.47 -11.58 -1.97
CA THR A 101 -4.38 -10.14 -1.73
C THR A 101 -4.11 -9.38 -3.04
N PRO A 102 -4.70 -8.18 -3.29
CA PRO A 102 -4.23 -7.28 -4.33
C PRO A 102 -2.71 -7.15 -4.21
N ILE A 103 -2.02 -7.34 -5.31
CA ILE A 103 -0.57 -7.25 -5.37
C ILE A 103 -0.22 -5.80 -5.00
N ILE A 104 0.33 -5.59 -3.79
CA ILE A 104 1.12 -4.39 -3.54
C ILE A 104 2.39 -4.61 -4.36
N SER A 105 2.38 -4.06 -5.57
CA SER A 105 3.56 -4.00 -6.42
C SER A 105 4.45 -2.92 -5.85
N VAL A 106 5.50 -3.32 -5.11
CA VAL A 106 6.56 -2.39 -4.75
C VAL A 106 7.41 -2.17 -6.01
N SER A 107 7.19 -1.05 -6.68
CA SER A 107 8.02 -0.63 -7.80
C SER A 107 9.29 0.02 -7.24
N LEU A 108 10.42 -0.67 -7.35
CA LEU A 108 11.74 -0.16 -6.97
C LEU A 108 12.27 0.73 -8.10
N GLN A 109 12.48 2.02 -7.85
CA GLN A 109 13.18 2.89 -8.80
C GLN A 109 14.68 2.78 -8.61
N GLN A 110 15.37 2.37 -9.67
CA GLN A 110 16.81 2.41 -9.78
C GLN A 110 17.24 3.89 -9.85
N LYS A 111 18.00 4.33 -8.85
CA LYS A 111 18.63 5.66 -8.90
C LYS A 111 19.80 5.57 -9.87
N GLU A 112 19.61 5.99 -11.11
CA GLU A 112 20.73 6.20 -12.03
C GLU A 112 21.53 7.41 -11.55
N HIS A 113 22.83 7.21 -11.38
CA HIS A 113 23.79 8.29 -11.20
C HIS A 113 23.96 9.01 -12.55
N VAL A 114 23.50 10.25 -12.64
CA VAL A 114 24.14 11.33 -13.43
C VAL A 114 24.05 12.62 -12.64
#